data_AF-A0A8J8AFK9-F1
#
_entry.id   AF-A0A8J8AFK9-F1
#
_cell.length_a   1.000
_cell.length_b   1.000
_cell.length_c   1.000
_cell.angle_alpha   90.00
_cell.angle_beta   90.00
_cell.angle_gamma   90.00
#
_symmetry.space_group_name_H-M   'P 1'
#
loop_
_entity.id
_entity.type
_entity.pdbx_description
1 polymer ?
#
loop_
_entity_poly.entity_id
_entity_poly.type
_entity_poly.pdbx_seq_one_letter_code
_entity_poly.pdbx_strand_id
1 'polypeptide(L)'
;VVGAHQLIETAYQLISRTDAETMKILDNVIVLITHANPDGQELVSNWYMREEVKEKRTTQYLPRLYEKYAGHDNNRDFYMFNLKESQNMGRQLFVEWLPQIMYNHHQTGPPGSVVAGPPFRDPFNYTFDPLVMTELDAVGA
;
A
#
# COMPACT_ATOMS: atom_id res chain seq x y z
N VAL A 1 11.09 4.15 -5.66
CA VAL A 1 9.96 3.75 -4.80
C VAL A 1 8.75 4.56 -5.22
N VAL A 2 7.79 3.96 -5.92
CA VAL A 2 6.69 4.71 -6.56
C VAL A 2 5.49 4.88 -5.62
N GLY A 3 5.03 3.80 -4.99
CA GLY A 3 3.77 3.81 -4.23
C GLY A 3 3.71 4.87 -3.12
N ALA A 4 4.78 5.03 -2.36
CA ALA A 4 4.78 5.99 -1.25
C ALA A 4 4.78 7.46 -1.70
N HIS A 5 5.42 7.79 -2.84
CA HIS A 5 5.37 9.14 -3.42
C HIS A 5 4.00 9.43 -4.03
N GLN A 6 3.38 8.43 -4.67
CA GLN A 6 2.01 8.54 -5.17
C GLN A 6 1.02 8.75 -4.03
N LEU A 7 1.16 8.05 -2.90
CA LEU A 7 0.29 8.23 -1.74
C LEU A 7 0.28 9.68 -1.24
N ILE A 8 1.47 10.29 -1.11
CA ILE A 8 1.63 11.68 -0.67
C ILE A 8 1.01 12.64 -1.68
N GLU A 9 1.27 12.44 -2.98
CA GLU A 9 0.69 13.25 -4.04
C GLU A 9 -0.85 13.13 -4.08
N THR A 10 -1.39 11.91 -3.94
CA THR A 10 -2.85 11.69 -3.87
C THR A 10 -3.46 12.44 -2.69
N ALA A 11 -2.84 12.39 -1.51
CA ALA A 11 -3.30 13.14 -0.35
C ALA A 11 -3.30 14.64 -0.64
N TYR A 12 -2.21 15.16 -1.22
CA TYR A 12 -2.09 16.58 -1.59
C TYR A 12 -3.18 17.01 -2.58
N GLN A 13 -3.41 16.24 -3.64
CA GLN A 13 -4.41 16.56 -4.65
C GLN A 13 -5.83 16.55 -4.05
N LEU A 14 -6.16 15.57 -3.21
CA LEU A 14 -7.47 15.50 -2.55
C LEU A 14 -7.72 16.70 -1.63
N ILE A 15 -6.71 17.20 -0.93
CA ILE A 15 -6.89 18.30 0.03
C ILE A 15 -6.77 19.70 -0.60
N SER A 16 -6.15 19.82 -1.78
CA SER A 16 -5.83 21.12 -2.39
C SER A 16 -6.74 21.48 -3.56
N ARG A 17 -7.30 20.50 -4.25
CA ARG A 17 -8.16 20.74 -5.42
C ARG A 17 -9.57 21.08 -4.99
N THR A 18 -10.23 21.91 -5.79
CA THR A 18 -11.62 22.34 -5.60
C THR A 18 -12.45 22.18 -6.88
N ASP A 19 -11.97 21.41 -7.85
CA ASP A 19 -12.75 21.14 -9.06
C ASP A 19 -13.95 20.24 -8.76
N ALA A 20 -14.93 20.26 -9.68
CA ALA A 20 -16.21 19.60 -9.48
C ALA A 20 -16.09 18.08 -9.27
N GLU A 21 -15.10 17.42 -9.87
CA GLU A 21 -14.89 15.98 -9.68
C GLU A 21 -14.35 15.69 -8.30
N THR A 22 -13.29 16.39 -7.88
CA THR A 22 -12.70 16.20 -6.55
C THR A 22 -13.72 16.49 -5.45
N MET A 23 -14.45 17.60 -5.54
CA MET A 23 -15.47 17.93 -4.53
C MET A 23 -16.59 16.89 -4.48
N LYS A 24 -17.05 16.40 -5.63
CA LYS A 24 -18.04 15.32 -5.69
C LYS A 24 -17.54 14.06 -4.99
N ILE A 25 -16.25 13.70 -5.15
CA ILE A 25 -15.67 12.55 -4.45
C ILE A 25 -15.71 12.81 -2.93
N LEU A 26 -15.21 13.96 -2.47
CA LEU A 26 -15.13 14.28 -1.04
C LEU A 26 -16.50 14.42 -0.36
N ASP A 27 -17.54 14.81 -1.09
CA ASP A 27 -18.91 14.90 -0.58
C ASP A 27 -19.56 13.51 -0.38
N ASN A 28 -19.09 12.48 -1.08
CA ASN A 28 -19.74 11.16 -1.13
C ASN A 28 -18.87 10.02 -0.59
N VAL A 29 -17.57 10.23 -0.43
CA VAL A 29 -16.59 9.17 -0.11
C VAL A 29 -15.69 9.60 1.04
N ILE A 30 -15.58 8.73 2.04
CA ILE A 30 -14.56 8.84 3.07
C ILE A 30 -13.30 8.12 2.58
N VAL A 31 -12.20 8.85 2.43
CA VAL A 31 -10.93 8.30 1.95
C VAL A 31 -9.97 8.11 3.13
N LEU A 32 -9.57 6.86 3.39
CA LEU A 32 -8.56 6.54 4.38
C LEU A 32 -7.20 6.41 3.70
N ILE A 33 -6.29 7.33 4.00
CA ILE A 33 -4.92 7.35 3.44
C ILE A 33 -3.97 6.83 4.50
N THR A 34 -3.37 5.66 4.25
CA THR A 34 -2.45 5.03 5.23
C THR A 34 -1.09 4.78 4.63
N HIS A 35 -0.06 5.29 5.30
CA HIS A 35 1.33 5.00 4.96
C HIS A 35 1.78 3.70 5.64
N ALA A 36 1.92 2.62 4.87
CA ALA A 36 2.16 1.29 5.41
C ALA A 36 3.57 1.10 6.01
N ASN A 37 4.59 1.83 5.54
CA ASN A 37 5.96 1.73 6.06
C ASN A 37 6.74 3.07 5.96
N PRO A 38 6.44 4.06 6.83
CA PRO A 38 7.12 5.36 6.79
C PRO A 38 8.62 5.24 7.13
N ASP A 39 9.00 4.38 8.08
CA ASP A 39 10.39 4.15 8.50
C ASP A 39 11.26 3.61 7.33
N GLY A 40 10.71 2.66 6.56
CA GLY A 40 11.34 2.14 5.35
C GLY A 40 11.47 3.20 4.26
N GLN A 41 10.45 4.06 4.07
CA GLN A 41 10.56 5.18 3.14
C GLN A 41 11.69 6.12 3.56
N GLU A 42 11.74 6.52 4.83
CA GLU A 42 12.78 7.42 5.34
C GLU A 42 14.17 6.81 5.11
N LEU A 43 14.37 5.55 5.50
CA LEU A 43 15.66 4.88 5.33
C LEU A 43 16.11 4.82 3.87
N VAL A 44 15.22 4.39 2.97
CA VAL A 44 15.55 4.26 1.53
C VAL A 44 15.78 5.64 0.91
N SER A 45 14.99 6.64 1.28
CA SER A 45 15.12 8.00 0.75
C SER A 45 16.42 8.64 1.22
N ASN A 46 16.74 8.54 2.51
CA ASN A 46 17.99 9.04 3.07
C ASN A 46 19.20 8.32 2.45
N TRP A 47 19.10 7.00 2.26
CA TRP A 47 20.13 6.25 1.56
C TRP A 47 20.31 6.77 0.14
N TYR A 48 19.23 6.89 -0.64
CA TYR A 48 19.30 7.41 -2.01
C TYR A 48 19.87 8.83 -2.08
N MET A 49 19.47 9.71 -1.16
CA MET A 49 19.84 11.12 -1.14
C MET A 49 21.25 11.40 -0.58
N ARG A 50 21.90 10.40 0.04
CA ARG A 50 23.27 10.53 0.60
C ARG A 50 24.33 10.91 -0.43
N GLU A 51 24.08 10.60 -1.69
CA GLU A 51 24.99 10.85 -2.80
C GLU A 51 24.55 12.10 -3.56
N GLU A 52 25.46 13.06 -3.70
CA GLU A 52 25.19 14.36 -4.32
C GLU A 52 25.05 14.24 -5.83
N VAL A 53 25.88 13.40 -6.46
CA VAL A 53 25.86 13.17 -7.91
C VAL A 53 24.68 12.27 -8.26
N LYS A 54 23.66 12.82 -8.92
CA LYS A 54 22.38 12.14 -9.20
C LYS A 54 22.56 10.78 -9.85
N GLU A 55 23.51 10.65 -10.76
CA GLU A 55 23.82 9.45 -11.53
C GLU A 55 24.43 8.33 -10.67
N LYS A 56 25.01 8.67 -9.52
CA LYS A 56 25.61 7.72 -8.57
C LYS A 56 24.64 7.28 -7.48
N ARG A 57 23.46 7.91 -7.37
CA ARG A 57 22.48 7.57 -6.34
C ARG A 57 21.95 6.17 -6.54
N THR A 58 21.81 5.44 -5.44
CA THR A 58 21.36 4.04 -5.46
C THR A 58 20.53 3.70 -4.25
N THR A 59 19.52 2.87 -4.47
CA THR A 59 18.73 2.19 -3.44
C THR A 59 19.26 0.78 -3.15
N GLN A 60 20.39 0.38 -3.71
CA GLN A 60 21.01 -0.92 -3.46
C GLN A 60 21.90 -0.90 -2.22
N TYR A 61 22.18 -2.09 -1.67
CA TYR A 61 23.11 -2.30 -0.55
C TYR A 61 22.78 -1.51 0.70
N LEU A 62 21.48 -1.39 1.04
CA LEU A 62 21.10 -0.79 2.31
C LEU A 62 21.75 -1.57 3.47
N PRO A 63 22.30 -0.86 4.47
CA PRO A 63 23.10 -1.48 5.53
C PRO A 63 22.24 -2.21 6.57
N ARG A 64 20.92 -2.08 6.51
CA ARG A 64 19.96 -2.71 7.41
C ARG A 64 18.62 -2.94 6.73
N LEU A 65 17.86 -3.88 7.28
CA LEU A 65 16.45 -4.12 6.91
C LEU A 65 15.56 -2.97 7.43
N TYR A 66 14.36 -2.83 6.86
CA TYR A 66 13.42 -1.78 7.23
C TYR A 66 12.87 -1.99 8.64
N GLU A 67 12.45 -3.23 8.93
CA GLU A 67 11.70 -3.57 10.13
C GLU A 67 12.42 -4.64 10.94
N LYS A 68 12.41 -4.47 12.28
CA LYS A 68 13.15 -5.34 13.21
C LYS A 68 12.69 -6.80 13.17
N TYR A 69 11.38 -7.04 13.01
CA TYR A 69 10.79 -8.38 13.13
C TYR A 69 10.30 -8.98 11.79
N ALA A 70 10.13 -8.16 10.75
CA ALA A 70 9.67 -8.61 9.43
C ALA A 70 10.67 -8.32 8.29
N GLY A 71 11.82 -7.72 8.61
CA GLY A 71 12.83 -7.40 7.63
C GLY A 71 12.34 -6.38 6.60
N HIS A 72 12.20 -6.82 5.34
CA HIS A 72 11.75 -5.95 4.24
C HIS A 72 10.29 -6.16 3.82
N ASP A 73 9.56 -7.12 4.41
CA ASP A 73 8.23 -7.51 3.93
C ASP A 73 7.19 -7.50 5.07
N ASN A 74 6.62 -6.32 5.33
CA ASN A 74 5.50 -6.19 6.25
C ASN A 74 4.18 -6.72 5.66
N ASN A 75 4.10 -6.93 4.34
CA ASN A 75 2.94 -7.52 3.66
C ASN A 75 2.81 -9.02 3.95
N ARG A 76 3.79 -9.65 4.61
CA ARG A 76 3.67 -10.98 5.21
C ARG A 76 3.29 -10.96 6.68
N ASP A 77 3.17 -9.83 7.35
CA ASP A 77 2.85 -9.83 8.78
C ASP A 77 1.35 -9.80 9.10
N PHE A 78 0.49 -9.52 8.10
CA PHE A 78 -0.96 -9.36 8.29
C PHE A 78 -1.72 -10.60 8.79
N TYR A 79 -1.08 -11.78 8.86
CA TYR A 79 -1.69 -12.97 9.47
C TYR A 79 -1.36 -13.13 10.96
N MET A 80 -0.30 -12.49 11.47
CA MET A 80 0.10 -12.53 12.89
C MET A 80 -0.03 -11.20 13.61
N PHE A 81 0.03 -10.08 12.89
CA PHE A 81 0.03 -8.73 13.44
C PHE A 81 1.13 -8.49 14.49
N ASN A 82 2.38 -8.91 14.21
CA ASN A 82 3.49 -8.71 15.14
C ASN A 82 4.02 -7.26 15.14
N LEU A 83 3.84 -6.54 14.02
CA LEU A 83 4.35 -5.19 13.81
C LEU A 83 3.33 -4.13 14.24
N LYS A 84 3.79 -2.91 14.54
CA LYS A 84 2.88 -1.82 14.94
C LYS A 84 2.10 -1.28 13.75
N GLU A 85 2.72 -1.30 12.59
CA GLU A 85 2.20 -0.94 11.29
C GLU A 85 1.00 -1.81 10.93
N SER A 86 1.17 -3.14 10.98
CA SER A 86 0.10 -4.10 10.70
C SER A 86 -1.01 -4.04 11.74
N GLN A 87 -0.70 -3.91 13.03
CA GLN A 87 -1.70 -3.73 14.09
C GLN A 87 -2.56 -2.48 13.87
N ASN A 88 -1.93 -1.36 13.54
CA ASN A 88 -2.62 -0.09 13.31
C ASN A 88 -3.50 -0.15 12.06
N MET A 89 -2.96 -0.63 10.94
CA MET A 89 -3.73 -0.83 9.71
C MET A 89 -4.88 -1.80 9.92
N GLY A 90 -4.63 -2.93 10.58
CA GLY A 90 -5.65 -3.93 10.86
C GLY A 90 -6.79 -3.39 11.71
N ARG A 91 -6.50 -2.56 12.72
CA ARG A 91 -7.52 -1.90 13.53
C ARG A 91 -8.40 -0.96 12.71
N GLN A 92 -7.80 -0.10 11.89
CA GLN A 92 -8.56 0.82 11.03
C GLN A 92 -9.41 0.06 10.02
N LEU A 93 -8.83 -0.91 9.32
CA LEU A 93 -9.48 -1.62 8.21
C LEU A 93 -10.52 -2.66 8.66
N PHE A 94 -10.27 -3.38 9.76
CA PHE A 94 -11.07 -4.56 10.10
C PHE A 94 -11.84 -4.45 11.41
N VAL A 95 -11.73 -3.32 12.12
CA VAL A 95 -12.43 -3.11 13.40
C VAL A 95 -13.21 -1.80 13.41
N GLU A 96 -12.59 -0.69 13.00
CA GLU A 96 -13.18 0.64 13.18
C GLU A 96 -13.92 1.15 11.95
N TRP A 97 -13.30 1.12 10.77
CA TRP A 97 -13.88 1.74 9.57
C TRP A 97 -14.55 0.75 8.62
N LEU A 98 -14.03 -0.48 8.53
CA LEU A 98 -14.59 -1.54 7.67
C LEU A 98 -14.87 -1.02 6.23
N PRO A 99 -13.85 -0.50 5.52
CA PRO A 99 -14.07 0.14 4.23
C PRO A 99 -14.54 -0.87 3.18
N GLN A 100 -15.37 -0.40 2.26
CA GLN A 100 -15.93 -1.19 1.16
C GLN A 100 -14.87 -1.52 0.09
N ILE A 101 -13.89 -0.64 -0.10
CA ILE A 101 -12.81 -0.82 -1.06
C ILE A 101 -11.48 -0.60 -0.34
N MET A 102 -10.58 -1.56 -0.48
CA MET A 102 -9.19 -1.46 -0.03
C MET A 102 -8.27 -1.56 -1.25
N TYR A 103 -7.41 -0.56 -1.43
CA TYR A 103 -6.47 -0.53 -2.55
C TYR A 103 -5.02 -0.40 -2.06
N ASN A 104 -4.25 -1.47 -2.24
CA ASN A 104 -2.85 -1.58 -1.80
C ASN A 104 -1.90 -1.46 -3.01
N HIS A 105 -1.14 -0.37 -3.08
CA HIS A 105 -0.28 -0.07 -4.22
C HIS A 105 1.12 -0.68 -4.04
N HIS A 106 1.53 -1.47 -5.04
CA HIS A 106 2.89 -2.00 -5.14
C HIS A 106 3.58 -1.46 -6.40
N GLN A 107 4.89 -1.61 -6.45
CA GLN A 107 5.68 -1.43 -7.68
C GLN A 107 6.21 -2.79 -8.12
N THR A 108 6.51 -2.95 -9.41
CA THR A 108 7.07 -4.19 -9.97
C THR A 108 8.28 -4.66 -9.15
N GLY A 109 8.23 -5.92 -8.71
CA GLY A 109 9.38 -6.59 -8.10
C GLY A 109 10.49 -6.84 -9.12
N PRO A 110 11.68 -7.29 -8.69
CA PRO A 110 12.76 -7.67 -9.60
C PRO A 110 12.30 -8.66 -10.69
N PRO A 111 12.95 -8.72 -11.87
CA PRO A 111 12.64 -9.70 -12.90
C PRO A 111 12.52 -11.12 -12.33
N GLY A 112 11.43 -11.81 -12.68
CA GLY A 112 11.09 -13.14 -12.14
C GLY A 112 10.20 -13.12 -10.89
N SER A 113 9.85 -11.94 -10.36
CA SER A 113 8.89 -11.82 -9.25
C SER A 113 7.47 -12.19 -9.69
N VAL A 114 6.74 -12.86 -8.81
CA VAL A 114 5.30 -13.13 -8.97
C VAL A 114 4.52 -12.08 -8.19
N VAL A 115 3.64 -11.36 -8.88
CA VAL A 115 2.67 -10.44 -8.26
C VAL A 115 1.38 -11.21 -8.02
N ALA A 116 0.85 -11.13 -6.81
CA ALA A 116 -0.47 -11.65 -6.48
C ALA A 116 -1.49 -10.51 -6.59
N GLY A 117 -2.51 -10.68 -7.44
CA GLY A 117 -3.59 -9.75 -7.66
C GLY A 117 -4.76 -10.43 -8.37
N PRO A 118 -5.94 -9.79 -8.42
CA PRO A 118 -7.10 -10.31 -9.14
C PRO A 118 -6.85 -10.38 -10.67
N PRO A 119 -7.63 -11.21 -11.39
CA PRO A 119 -8.65 -12.12 -10.87
C PRO A 119 -8.02 -13.29 -10.11
N PHE A 120 -8.60 -13.64 -8.97
CA PHE A 120 -8.11 -14.77 -8.17
C PHE A 120 -8.49 -16.08 -8.87
N ARG A 121 -7.67 -17.13 -8.77
CA ARG A 121 -8.01 -18.44 -9.34
C ARG A 121 -8.89 -19.25 -8.39
N ASP A 122 -9.90 -19.92 -8.94
CA ASP A 122 -10.67 -20.96 -8.25
C ASP A 122 -9.78 -22.12 -7.76
N PRO A 123 -10.16 -22.81 -6.67
CA PRO A 123 -11.32 -22.53 -5.82
C PRO A 123 -11.04 -21.44 -4.78
N PHE A 124 -12.01 -20.54 -4.58
CA PHE A 124 -11.95 -19.55 -3.51
C PHE A 124 -12.25 -20.16 -2.15
N ASN A 125 -11.89 -19.44 -1.08
CA ASN A 125 -12.26 -19.83 0.28
C ASN A 125 -13.80 -19.88 0.40
N TYR A 126 -14.34 -21.04 0.78
CA TYR A 126 -15.78 -21.29 0.88
C TYR A 126 -16.49 -20.43 1.94
N THR A 127 -15.73 -19.74 2.80
CA THR A 127 -16.30 -18.78 3.77
C THR A 127 -16.59 -17.41 3.16
N PHE A 128 -16.12 -17.13 1.96
CA PHE A 128 -16.44 -15.87 1.27
C PHE A 128 -17.78 -15.97 0.56
N ASP A 129 -18.57 -14.89 0.65
CA ASP A 129 -19.78 -14.77 -0.15
C ASP A 129 -19.38 -14.71 -1.64
N PRO A 130 -19.96 -15.57 -2.51
CA PRO A 130 -19.66 -15.58 -3.94
C PRO A 130 -19.85 -14.22 -4.64
N LEU A 131 -20.73 -13.36 -4.13
CA LEU A 131 -20.93 -12.01 -4.67
C LEU A 131 -19.68 -11.15 -4.49
N VAL A 132 -18.99 -11.25 -3.35
CA VAL A 132 -17.76 -10.49 -3.09
C VAL A 132 -16.68 -10.84 -4.11
N MET A 133 -16.53 -12.13 -4.45
CA MET A 133 -15.56 -12.56 -5.47
C MET A 133 -15.94 -12.04 -6.86
N THR A 134 -17.22 -12.10 -7.21
CA THR A 134 -17.72 -11.65 -8.51
C THR A 134 -17.59 -10.13 -8.67
N GLU A 135 -17.89 -9.37 -7.63
CA GLU A 135 -17.75 -7.91 -7.62
C GLU A 135 -16.27 -7.48 -7.71
N LEU A 136 -15.36 -8.17 -7.00
CA LEU A 136 -13.94 -7.91 -7.09
C LEU A 136 -13.39 -8.17 -8.50
N ASP A 137 -13.80 -9.25 -9.15
CA ASP A 137 -13.41 -9.53 -10.54
C ASP A 137 -13.96 -8.46 -11.50
N ALA A 138 -15.19 -7.99 -11.30
CA ALA A 138 -15.78 -6.93 -12.13
C ALA A 138 -15.08 -5.57 -11.97
N VAL A 139 -14.61 -5.24 -10.76
CA VAL A 139 -13.89 -3.99 -10.47
C VAL A 139 -12.42 -4.07 -10.89
N GLY A 140 -11.81 -5.25 -10.78
CA GLY A 140 -10.39 -5.47 -11.07
C GLY A 140 -10.04 -5.83 -12.52
N ALA A 141 -11.04 -6.14 -13.36
CA ALA A 141 -10.89 -6.50 -14.77
C ALA A 141 -10.52 -5.31 -15.68
#